data_AF-A0A3N1H4Z0-F1
#
_entry.id   AF-A0A3N1H4Z0-F1
#
_cell.length_a   1.000
_cell.length_b   1.000
_cell.length_c   1.000
_cell.angle_alpha   90.00
_cell.angle_beta   90.00
_cell.angle_gamma   90.00
#
_symmetry.space_group_name_H-M   'P 1'
#
loop_
_entity.id
_entity.type
_entity.pdbx_description
1 polymer ?
#
loop_
_entity_poly.entity_id
_entity_poly.type
_entity_poly.pdbx_seq_one_letter_code
_entity_poly.pdbx_strand_id
1 'polypeptide(L)' 'MARTIRLRAEAFGKAIRLAGYTSDYRLAKAMEVNRSTVARVVAGELQPGPAFIGGALTALAPMQFDDLFTVEKVEQP' A
#
# COMPACT_ATOMS: atom_id res chain seq x y z
N MET A 1 -13.58 -19.52 -5.52
CA MET A 1 -12.56 -18.93 -4.61
C MET A 1 -12.46 -17.45 -4.91
N ALA A 2 -12.71 -16.59 -3.91
CA ALA A 2 -12.53 -15.15 -4.07
C ALA A 2 -11.02 -14.83 -4.12
N ARG A 3 -10.66 -13.76 -4.84
CA ARG A 3 -9.30 -13.21 -4.84
C ARG A 3 -9.30 -11.90 -4.07
N THR A 4 -8.20 -11.60 -3.40
CA THR A 4 -7.99 -10.33 -2.71
C THR A 4 -6.65 -9.73 -3.12
N ILE A 5 -6.51 -8.42 -2.93
CA ILE A 5 -5.25 -7.71 -3.09
C ILE A 5 -4.58 -7.62 -1.72
N ARG A 6 -3.29 -7.91 -1.65
CA ARG A 6 -2.45 -7.73 -0.46
C ARG A 6 -1.31 -6.77 -0.75
N LEU A 7 -0.89 -6.04 0.28
CA LEU A 7 0.29 -5.20 0.21
C LEU A 7 1.55 -6.07 0.33
N ARG A 8 2.51 -5.87 -0.57
CA ARG A 8 3.87 -6.42 -0.42
C ARG A 8 4.63 -5.53 0.56
N ALA A 9 4.37 -5.68 1.86
CA ALA A 9 4.81 -4.74 2.90
C ALA A 9 6.31 -4.41 2.85
N GLU A 10 7.18 -5.40 2.61
CA GLU A 10 8.62 -5.15 2.48
C GLU A 10 8.99 -4.33 1.24
N ALA A 11 8.39 -4.64 0.09
CA ALA A 11 8.62 -3.92 -1.16
C ALA A 11 8.09 -2.49 -1.06
N PHE A 12 6.90 -2.32 -0.49
CA PHE A 12 6.30 -1.03 -0.21
C PHE A 12 7.18 -0.19 0.73
N GLY A 13 7.68 -0.78 1.83
CA GLY A 13 8.59 -0.11 2.75
C GLY A 13 9.94 0.28 2.13
N LYS A 14 10.42 -0.46 1.12
CA LYS A 14 11.59 -0.07 0.33
C LYS A 14 11.24 1.09 -0.61
N ALA A 15 10.10 1.03 -1.30
CA ALA A 15 9.64 2.08 -2.20
C ALA A 15 9.44 3.43 -1.48
N ILE A 16 8.81 3.43 -0.30
CA ILE A 16 8.67 4.62 0.56
C ILE A 16 10.03 5.28 0.83
N ARG A 17 11.02 4.47 1.23
CA ARG A 17 12.36 4.96 1.55
C ARG A 17 13.08 5.51 0.33
N LEU A 18 12.96 4.84 -0.82
CA LEU A 18 13.54 5.29 -2.09
C LEU A 18 12.89 6.57 -2.61
N ALA A 19 11.59 6.74 -2.39
CA ALA A 19 10.84 7.96 -2.71
C ALA A 19 11.10 9.11 -1.73
N GLY A 20 11.91 8.90 -0.67
CA GLY A 20 12.28 9.93 0.29
C GLY A 20 11.20 10.28 1.33
N TYR A 21 10.15 9.45 1.46
CA TYR A 21 9.14 9.66 2.50
C TYR A 21 9.65 9.20 3.87
N THR A 22 9.92 10.16 4.75
CA THR A 22 10.46 9.92 6.09
C THR A 22 9.41 9.80 7.19
N SER A 23 8.12 9.96 6.85
CA SER A 23 7.02 9.79 7.81
C SER A 23 5.72 9.36 7.14
N ASP A 24 4.93 8.57 7.87
CA ASP A 24 3.59 8.14 7.43
C ASP A 24 2.68 9.31 7.11
N TYR A 25 2.85 10.46 7.80
CA TYR A 25 2.06 11.65 7.53
C TYR A 25 2.34 12.22 6.14
N ARG A 26 3.61 12.33 5.75
CA ARG A 26 3.99 12.85 4.43
C ARG A 26 3.55 11.89 3.32
N LEU A 27 3.73 10.59 3.55
CA LEU A 27 3.26 9.57 2.63
C LEU A 27 1.74 9.61 2.46
N ALA A 28 0.99 9.63 3.57
CA ALA A 28 -0.47 9.68 3.55
C ALA A 28 -0.99 10.93 2.81
N LYS A 29 -0.34 12.08 3.02
CA LYS A 29 -0.65 13.31 2.27
C LYS A 29 -0.39 13.16 0.77
N ALA A 30 0.74 12.57 0.39
CA ALA A 30 1.07 12.35 -1.03
C ALA A 30 0.16 11.32 -1.70
N MET A 31 -0.30 10.33 -0.93
CA MET A 31 -1.27 9.32 -1.36
C MET A 31 -2.72 9.80 -1.31
N GLU A 32 -2.99 10.99 -0.76
CA GLU A 32 -4.33 11.54 -0.53
C GLU A 32 -5.25 10.61 0.29
N VAL A 33 -4.68 9.94 1.30
CA VAL A 33 -5.43 9.07 2.22
C VAL A 33 -5.20 9.45 3.69
N ASN A 34 -6.04 8.92 4.59
CA ASN A 34 -5.85 9.10 6.02
C ASN A 34 -4.58 8.39 6.51
N ARG A 35 -3.83 9.06 7.39
CA ARG A 35 -2.63 8.47 8.04
C ARG A 35 -2.94 7.15 8.74
N SER A 36 -4.09 7.04 9.39
CA SER A 36 -4.52 5.80 10.05
C SER A 36 -4.77 4.67 9.06
N THR A 37 -5.26 4.97 7.85
CA THR A 37 -5.38 3.97 6.77
C THR A 37 -4.02 3.45 6.36
N VAL A 38 -3.02 4.33 6.20
CA VAL A 38 -1.65 3.91 5.86
C VAL A 38 -1.08 2.98 6.92
N ALA A 39 -1.13 3.39 8.19
CA ALA A 39 -0.61 2.59 9.29
C ALA A 39 -1.25 1.20 9.35
N ARG A 40 -2.59 1.12 9.26
CA ARG A 40 -3.32 -0.15 9.33
C ARG A 40 -3.07 -1.07 8.15
N VAL A 41 -2.95 -0.52 6.93
CA VAL A 41 -2.64 -1.33 5.73
C VAL A 41 -1.20 -1.85 5.79
N VAL A 42 -0.24 -1.02 6.19
CA VAL A 42 1.17 -1.43 6.36
C VAL A 42 1.32 -2.47 7.47
N ALA A 43 0.55 -2.36 8.56
CA ALA A 43 0.52 -3.35 9.64
C ALA A 43 -0.24 -4.64 9.26
N GLY A 44 -0.90 -4.70 8.10
CA GLY A 44 -1.70 -5.85 7.67
C GLY A 44 -3.06 -5.99 8.35
N GLU A 45 -3.46 -5.00 9.16
CA GLU A 45 -4.74 -4.94 9.87
C GLU A 45 -5.92 -4.52 8.98
N LEU A 46 -5.64 -3.94 7.81
CA LEU A 46 -6.62 -3.49 6.83
C LEU A 46 -6.18 -3.87 5.42
N GLN A 47 -7.11 -4.36 4.61
CA GLN A 47 -6.83 -4.60 3.18
C GLN A 47 -6.68 -3.28 2.43
N PRO A 48 -5.74 -3.18 1.47
CA PRO A 48 -5.62 -2.00 0.62
C PRO A 48 -6.88 -1.84 -0.24
N GLY A 49 -7.63 -0.75 0.01
CA GLY A 49 -8.77 -0.38 -0.82
C GLY A 49 -8.37 0.42 -2.06
N PRO A 50 -9.32 0.71 -2.97
CA PRO A 50 -9.04 1.40 -4.24
C PRO A 50 -8.30 2.74 -4.07
N ALA A 51 -8.70 3.56 -3.09
CA ALA A 51 -8.05 4.84 -2.81
C ALA A 51 -6.59 4.67 -2.36
N PHE A 52 -6.31 3.66 -1.52
CA PHE A 52 -4.95 3.36 -1.09
C PHE A 52 -4.08 2.91 -2.27
N ILE A 53 -4.62 2.03 -3.12
CA ILE A 53 -3.89 1.50 -4.29
C ILE A 53 -3.57 2.62 -5.27
N GLY A 54 -4.55 3.44 -5.66
CA GLY A 54 -4.33 4.57 -6.57
C GLY A 54 -3.36 5.61 -6.01
N GLY A 55 -3.52 5.95 -4.72
CA GLY A 55 -2.62 6.86 -4.03
C GLY A 55 -1.19 6.33 -3.97
N ALA A 56 -1.00 5.04 -3.70
CA ALA A 56 0.31 4.40 -3.68
C ALA A 56 1.01 4.45 -5.04
N LEU A 57 0.30 4.09 -6.12
CA LEU A 57 0.85 4.09 -7.48
C LEU A 57 1.20 5.49 -7.98
N THR A 58 0.48 6.50 -7.49
CA THR A 58 0.77 7.91 -7.82
C THR A 58 1.95 8.44 -7.00
N ALA A 59 1.90 8.26 -5.67
CA ALA A 59 2.90 8.81 -4.75
C ALA A 59 4.27 8.12 -4.88
N LEU A 60 4.29 6.85 -5.25
CA LEU A 60 5.50 6.04 -5.38
C LEU A 60 5.89 5.79 -6.84
N ALA A 61 5.47 6.64 -7.78
CA ALA A 61 5.91 6.54 -9.16
C ALA A 61 7.46 6.47 -9.26
N PRO A 62 8.03 5.60 -10.11
CA PRO A 62 7.38 4.87 -11.20
C PRO A 62 6.90 3.44 -10.83
N MET A 63 6.76 3.10 -9.55
CA MET A 63 6.33 1.75 -9.13
C MET A 63 5.00 1.35 -9.77
N GLN A 64 4.91 0.10 -10.22
CA GLN A 64 3.71 -0.49 -10.80
C GLN A 64 2.94 -1.33 -9.77
N PHE A 65 1.75 -1.80 -10.14
CA PHE A 65 0.90 -2.60 -9.26
C PHE A 65 1.63 -3.81 -8.69
N ASP A 66 2.29 -4.61 -9.54
CA ASP A 66 2.95 -5.85 -9.13
C ASP A 66 4.22 -5.63 -8.28
N ASP A 67 4.78 -4.41 -8.29
CA ASP A 67 5.89 -4.03 -7.41
C ASP A 67 5.42 -3.89 -5.96
N LEU A 68 4.21 -3.38 -5.76
CA LEU A 68 3.68 -2.98 -4.45
C LEU A 68 2.61 -3.93 -3.90
N PHE A 69 1.91 -4.63 -4.77
CA PHE A 69 0.74 -5.43 -4.44
C PHE A 69 0.83 -6.82 -5.04
N THR A 70 0.05 -7.74 -4.49
CA THR A 70 -0.12 -9.10 -5.01
C THR A 70 -1.59 -9.48 -4.96
N VAL A 71 -2.01 -10.31 -5.91
CA VAL A 71 -3.36 -10.88 -5.96
C VAL A 71 -3.31 -12.30 -5.43
N GLU A 72 -3.93 -12.52 -4.27
CA GLU A 72 -3.90 -13.79 -3.56
C GLU A 72 -5.30 -14.42 -3.50
N LYS A 73 -5.34 -15.73 -3.27
CA LYS A 73 -6.59 -16.43 -2.95
C LYS A 73 -6.99 -16.09 -1.52
N VAL A 74 -8.27 -15.81 -1.29
CA VAL A 74 -8.80 -15.72 0.07
C VAL A 74 -8.92 -17.14 0.60
N GLU A 75 -8.06 -17.52 1.54
CA GLU A 75 -8.29 -18.72 2.36
C GLU A 75 -9.49 -18.43 3.26
N GLN A 76 -10.56 -19.21 3.07
CA GLN A 76 -11.71 -19.18 3.96
C GLN A 76 -11.31 -19.92 5.25
N PRO A 77 -11.59 -19.36 6.43
CA PRO A 77 -11.36 -20.05 7.70
C PRO A 77 -12.22 -21.33 7.80
#